data_AF-A0A517XQ89-F1
#
_entry.id   AF-A0A517XQ89-F1
#
_cell.length_a   1.000
_cell.length_b   1.000
_cell.length_c   1.000
_cell.angle_alpha   90.00
_cell.angle_beta   90.00
_cell.angle_gamma   90.00
#
_symmetry.space_group_name_H-M   'P 1'
#
loop_
_entity.id
_entity.type
_entity.pdbx_description
1 polymer ?
#
loop_
_entity_poly.entity_id
_entity_poly.type
_entity_poly.pdbx_seq_one_letter_code
_entity_poly.pdbx_strand_id
1 'polypeptide(L)'
;MTAVTDSDFTILWNAAGSLAAVVSGVSDGSPRPVPRWTVLARATALRQAGVSLREHPDERPPASLLTRAKELAAAVMTQHGLTNWQFAFNTNKRRAGVCRYPVRGRPGRIELSKHYVLRNPESEVRDTILHEIAHALVGHGHGHDEVWRAKCVEVGARPERCYGEEVEMPKGRWRATCGGCGREHDRHRRPKRMTGWHCRKCGKERGALLWKATG
;
A
#
# COMPACT_ATOMS: atom_id res chain seq x y z
N MET A 1 32.13 32.36 -13.85
CA MET A 1 30.68 32.10 -13.80
C MET A 1 30.21 32.42 -12.39
N THR A 2 29.34 33.42 -12.25
CA THR A 2 28.82 33.88 -10.96
C THR A 2 27.75 32.91 -10.47
N ALA A 3 27.84 32.50 -9.20
CA ALA A 3 26.78 31.69 -8.59
C ALA A 3 25.47 32.50 -8.56
N VAL A 4 24.35 31.88 -8.93
CA VAL A 4 23.01 32.49 -8.87
C VAL A 4 22.76 33.03 -7.46
N THR A 5 22.47 34.32 -7.32
CA THR A 5 22.23 34.95 -6.00
C THR A 5 20.92 34.46 -5.37
N ASP A 6 20.71 34.67 -4.07
CA ASP A 6 19.45 34.26 -3.42
C ASP A 6 18.24 35.02 -3.97
N SER A 7 18.44 36.27 -4.39
CA SER A 7 17.42 37.08 -5.05
C SER A 7 17.05 36.49 -6.41
N ASP A 8 18.05 36.19 -7.25
CA ASP A 8 17.84 35.60 -8.58
C ASP A 8 17.21 34.21 -8.48
N PHE A 9 17.64 33.40 -7.50
CA PHE A 9 17.04 32.11 -7.22
C PHE A 9 15.57 32.23 -6.83
N THR A 10 15.22 33.21 -6.00
CA THR A 10 13.83 33.45 -5.56
C THR A 10 12.94 33.89 -6.73
N ILE A 11 13.44 34.78 -7.60
CA ILE A 11 12.73 35.21 -8.82
C ILE A 11 12.50 34.02 -9.74
N LEU A 12 13.55 33.25 -10.01
CA LEU A 12 13.50 32.07 -10.88
C LEU A 12 12.55 31.01 -10.33
N TRP A 13 12.61 30.75 -9.01
CA TRP A 13 11.74 29.81 -8.33
C TRP A 13 10.26 30.18 -8.48
N ASN A 14 9.93 31.46 -8.26
CA ASN A 14 8.54 31.93 -8.28
C ASN A 14 7.98 32.05 -9.71
N ALA A 15 8.83 32.35 -10.69
CA ALA A 15 8.45 32.42 -12.10
C ALA A 15 8.27 31.03 -12.76
N ALA A 16 8.99 30.01 -12.27
CA ALA A 16 8.90 28.66 -12.84
C ALA A 16 7.52 28.02 -12.64
N GLY A 17 7.14 27.12 -13.56
CA GLY A 17 5.92 26.31 -13.45
C GLY A 17 6.10 24.97 -12.74
N SER A 18 7.34 24.54 -12.50
CA SER A 18 7.69 23.28 -11.84
C SER A 18 9.09 23.34 -11.25
N LEU A 19 9.38 22.47 -10.27
CA LEU A 19 10.73 22.29 -9.74
C LEU A 19 11.70 21.80 -10.83
N ALA A 20 11.25 20.97 -11.76
CA ALA A 20 12.08 20.58 -12.92
C ALA A 20 12.56 21.80 -13.73
N ALA A 21 11.68 22.78 -13.96
CA ALA A 21 12.04 24.03 -14.64
C ALA A 21 12.99 24.89 -13.78
N VAL A 22 12.79 24.94 -12.46
CA VAL A 22 13.74 25.60 -11.54
C VAL A 22 15.13 24.96 -11.63
N VAL A 23 15.21 23.63 -11.59
CA VAL A 23 16.48 22.90 -11.67
C VAL A 23 17.22 23.18 -12.98
N SER A 24 16.48 23.24 -14.10
CA SER A 24 17.05 23.63 -15.40
C SER A 24 17.60 25.04 -15.35
N GLY A 25 16.79 26.02 -14.95
CA GLY A 25 17.21 27.43 -14.93
C GLY A 25 18.35 27.74 -13.95
N VAL A 26 18.43 27.04 -12.82
CA VAL A 26 19.58 27.15 -11.89
C VAL A 26 20.84 26.49 -12.46
N SER A 27 20.67 25.49 -13.33
CA SER A 27 21.78 24.82 -14.01
C SER A 27 22.29 25.63 -15.22
N ASP A 28 21.46 26.50 -15.79
CA ASP A 28 21.83 27.37 -16.91
C ASP A 28 22.89 28.38 -16.44
N GLY A 29 24.13 28.20 -16.94
CA GLY A 29 25.29 29.00 -16.54
C GLY A 29 26.21 28.34 -15.51
N SER A 30 25.90 27.12 -15.05
CA SER A 30 26.80 26.28 -14.24
C SER A 30 27.66 25.37 -15.14
N PRO A 31 28.93 25.08 -14.78
CA PRO A 31 29.76 24.11 -15.50
C PRO A 31 29.20 22.67 -15.50
N ARG A 32 28.33 22.35 -14.54
CA ARG A 32 27.65 21.05 -14.42
C ARG A 32 26.20 21.25 -13.98
N PRO A 33 25.27 20.36 -14.39
CA PRO A 33 23.90 20.39 -13.92
C PRO A 33 23.82 20.34 -12.39
N VAL A 34 23.03 21.25 -11.80
CA VAL A 34 22.84 21.31 -10.36
C VAL A 34 21.85 20.21 -9.95
N PRO A 35 22.20 19.30 -9.01
CA PRO A 35 21.29 18.26 -8.59
C PRO A 35 20.01 18.81 -7.97
N ARG A 36 18.89 18.15 -8.25
CA ARG A 36 17.56 18.50 -7.70
C ARG A 36 17.54 18.64 -6.18
N TRP A 37 18.25 17.77 -5.45
CA TRP A 37 18.29 17.83 -3.99
C TRP A 37 18.99 19.10 -3.48
N THR A 38 19.97 19.62 -4.22
CA THR A 38 20.69 20.85 -3.88
C THR A 38 19.79 22.07 -4.04
N VAL A 39 19.01 22.11 -5.13
CA VAL A 39 18.00 23.15 -5.38
C VAL A 39 16.92 23.14 -4.28
N LEU A 40 16.43 21.96 -3.90
CA LEU A 40 15.46 21.79 -2.80
C LEU A 40 16.02 22.21 -1.43
N ALA A 41 17.27 21.87 -1.14
CA ALA A 41 17.92 22.25 0.11
C ALA A 41 18.04 23.78 0.24
N ARG A 42 18.39 24.47 -0.85
CA ARG A 42 18.44 25.94 -0.90
C ARG A 42 17.05 26.56 -0.68
N ALA A 43 16.03 26.06 -1.36
CA ALA A 43 14.65 26.53 -1.16
C ALA A 43 14.17 26.31 0.28
N THR A 44 14.56 25.20 0.91
CA THR A 44 14.26 24.92 2.32
C THR A 44 14.92 25.95 3.25
N ALA A 45 16.19 26.27 3.03
CA ALA A 45 16.91 27.28 3.81
C ALA A 45 16.29 28.68 3.65
N LEU A 46 15.91 29.07 2.43
CA LEU A 46 15.25 30.36 2.16
C LEU A 46 13.88 30.45 2.85
N ARG A 47 13.08 29.38 2.83
CA ARG A 47 11.81 29.31 3.58
C ARG A 47 12.03 29.44 5.08
N GLN A 48 13.06 28.79 5.62
CA GLN A 48 13.43 28.92 7.04
C GLN A 48 13.87 30.35 7.41
N ALA A 49 14.47 31.07 6.46
CA ALA A 49 14.81 32.49 6.58
C ALA A 49 13.63 33.44 6.34
N GLY A 50 12.41 32.93 6.13
CA GLY A 50 11.19 33.72 5.95
C GLY A 50 10.94 34.20 4.52
N VAL A 51 11.72 33.74 3.53
CA VAL A 51 11.50 34.07 2.12
C VAL A 51 10.29 33.31 1.58
N SER A 52 9.35 34.03 0.97
CA SER A 52 8.17 33.43 0.36
C SER A 52 8.50 32.80 -1.00
N LEU A 53 8.36 31.48 -1.08
CA LEU A 53 8.58 30.68 -2.28
C LEU A 53 7.29 29.90 -2.58
N ARG A 54 6.76 30.02 -3.80
CA ARG A 54 5.60 29.24 -4.25
C ARG A 54 5.85 27.74 -4.07
N GLU A 55 4.78 26.97 -3.86
CA GLU A 55 4.89 25.51 -3.93
C GLU A 55 4.81 25.04 -5.38
N HIS A 56 5.70 24.13 -5.78
CA HIS A 56 5.59 23.37 -7.04
C HIS A 56 5.08 21.95 -6.77
N PRO A 57 4.16 21.44 -7.62
CA PRO A 57 3.52 20.14 -7.43
C PRO A 57 4.52 18.97 -7.45
N ASP A 58 5.63 19.15 -8.16
CA ASP A 58 6.72 18.20 -8.25
C ASP A 58 7.83 18.46 -7.24
N GLU A 59 7.67 19.31 -6.21
CA GLU A 59 8.66 19.43 -5.11
C GLU A 59 8.72 18.16 -4.27
N ARG A 60 7.55 17.65 -3.90
CA ARG A 60 7.41 16.36 -3.25
C ARG A 60 7.42 15.30 -4.34
N PRO A 61 8.26 14.25 -4.23
CA PRO A 61 8.03 13.07 -5.06
C PRO A 61 6.59 12.60 -4.81
N PRO A 62 5.87 12.12 -5.83
CA PRO A 62 4.54 11.58 -5.63
C PRO A 62 4.60 10.58 -4.48
N ALA A 63 3.73 10.77 -3.48
CA ALA A 63 3.70 9.93 -2.30
C ALA A 63 3.66 8.47 -2.75
N SER A 64 4.56 7.64 -2.21
CA SER A 64 4.57 6.22 -2.55
C SER A 64 3.17 5.63 -2.31
N LEU A 65 2.78 4.60 -3.06
CA LEU A 65 1.48 3.93 -2.84
C LEU A 65 1.28 3.51 -1.37
N LEU A 66 2.37 3.15 -0.68
CA LEU A 66 2.34 2.84 0.75
C LEU A 66 2.10 4.08 1.63
N THR A 67 2.65 5.24 1.26
CA THR A 67 2.38 6.51 1.95
C THR A 67 0.91 6.88 1.80
N ARG A 68 0.39 6.87 0.56
CA ARG A 68 -1.02 7.16 0.27
C ARG A 68 -1.96 6.22 1.02
N ALA A 69 -1.67 4.91 1.00
CA ALA A 69 -2.47 3.92 1.73
C ALA A 69 -2.45 4.14 3.26
N LYS A 70 -1.32 4.58 3.82
CA LYS A 70 -1.21 4.89 5.26
C LYS A 70 -2.03 6.13 5.61
N GLU A 71 -1.97 7.18 4.79
CA GLU A 71 -2.76 8.41 4.97
C GLU A 71 -4.26 8.12 4.84
N LEU A 72 -4.64 7.37 3.80
CA LEU A 72 -6.01 6.90 3.59
C LEU A 72 -6.51 6.10 4.80
N ALA A 73 -5.73 5.13 5.28
CA ALA A 73 -6.12 4.34 6.44
C ALA A 73 -6.30 5.19 7.70
N ALA A 74 -5.38 6.13 7.97
CA ALA A 74 -5.50 7.04 9.11
C ALA A 74 -6.77 7.90 9.03
N ALA A 75 -7.08 8.46 7.85
CA ALA A 75 -8.27 9.27 7.63
C ALA A 75 -9.56 8.45 7.84
N VAL A 76 -9.64 7.26 7.22
CA VAL A 76 -10.84 6.40 7.30
C VAL A 76 -11.01 5.83 8.71
N MET A 77 -9.94 5.42 9.39
CA MET A 77 -10.01 5.00 10.80
C MET A 77 -10.53 6.10 11.71
N THR A 78 -10.07 7.34 11.50
CA THR A 78 -10.54 8.51 12.26
C THR A 78 -12.02 8.76 12.01
N GLN A 79 -12.45 8.71 10.73
CA GLN A 79 -13.85 8.87 10.32
C GLN A 79 -14.79 7.88 11.03
N HIS A 80 -14.33 6.64 11.28
CA HIS A 80 -15.11 5.60 11.96
C HIS A 80 -14.84 5.49 13.46
N GLY A 81 -14.23 6.52 14.08
CA GLY A 81 -14.05 6.58 15.54
C GLY A 81 -12.94 5.67 16.09
N LEU A 82 -12.09 5.08 15.25
CA LEU A 82 -10.97 4.23 15.66
C LEU A 82 -9.71 5.05 15.98
N THR A 83 -9.85 6.13 16.76
CA THR A 83 -8.76 7.07 17.10
C THR A 83 -7.69 6.44 18.01
N ASN A 84 -8.07 5.46 18.83
CA ASN A 84 -7.16 4.71 19.70
C ASN A 84 -6.60 3.42 19.05
N TRP A 85 -6.83 3.22 17.75
CA TRP A 85 -6.31 2.09 17.00
C TRP A 85 -5.08 2.50 16.19
N GLN A 86 -4.25 1.51 15.86
CA GLN A 86 -3.03 1.71 15.09
C GLN A 86 -3.16 1.16 13.68
N PHE A 87 -2.50 1.80 12.71
CA PHE A 87 -2.32 1.24 11.37
C PHE A 87 -0.87 0.79 11.17
N ALA A 88 -0.66 -0.35 10.51
CA ALA A 88 0.67 -0.79 10.10
C ALA A 88 0.64 -1.58 8.80
N PHE A 89 1.81 -1.78 8.20
CA PHE A 89 1.99 -2.72 7.10
C PHE A 89 2.63 -4.02 7.55
N ASN A 90 2.25 -5.13 6.92
CA ASN A 90 2.90 -6.43 7.05
C ASN A 90 3.37 -6.97 5.69
N THR A 91 4.00 -8.13 5.68
CA THR A 91 4.55 -8.79 4.48
C THR A 91 3.78 -10.06 4.10
N ASN A 92 2.50 -10.15 4.48
CA ASN A 92 1.67 -11.30 4.15
C ASN A 92 1.47 -11.42 2.63
N LYS A 93 1.60 -12.62 2.08
CA LYS A 93 1.46 -12.86 0.63
C LYS A 93 0.14 -13.54 0.25
N ARG A 94 -0.72 -13.80 1.23
CA ARG A 94 -2.01 -14.51 1.06
C ARG A 94 -3.22 -13.71 1.51
N ARG A 95 -3.05 -12.83 2.51
CA ARG A 95 -4.11 -11.97 3.03
C ARG A 95 -3.83 -10.52 2.67
N ALA A 96 -4.86 -9.82 2.19
CA ALA A 96 -4.78 -8.39 1.88
C ALA A 96 -4.72 -7.55 3.17
N GLY A 97 -5.64 -7.80 4.10
CA GLY A 97 -5.75 -7.14 5.40
C GLY A 97 -5.81 -8.10 6.58
N VAL A 98 -5.67 -7.53 7.79
CA VAL A 98 -6.03 -8.18 9.06
C VAL A 98 -6.32 -7.16 10.16
N CYS A 99 -7.43 -7.36 10.85
CA CYS A 99 -7.74 -6.73 12.13
C CYS A 99 -7.10 -7.53 13.29
N ARG A 100 -6.28 -6.85 14.09
CA ARG A 100 -5.74 -7.35 15.36
C ARG A 100 -6.43 -6.64 16.51
N TYR A 101 -7.24 -7.37 17.26
CA TYR A 101 -7.93 -6.83 18.41
C TYR A 101 -6.97 -6.36 19.52
N PRO A 102 -7.37 -5.38 20.35
CA PRO A 102 -6.61 -4.95 21.52
C PRO A 102 -6.36 -6.13 22.48
N VAL A 103 -5.16 -6.20 23.05
CA VAL A 103 -4.80 -7.25 24.04
C VAL A 103 -3.88 -6.66 25.11
N ARG A 104 -4.22 -6.87 26.39
CA ARG A 104 -3.35 -6.57 27.56
C ARG A 104 -2.63 -5.21 27.45
N GLY A 105 -3.40 -4.13 27.41
CA GLY A 105 -2.87 -2.75 27.35
C GLY A 105 -2.30 -2.34 26.00
N ARG A 106 -2.32 -3.21 24.97
CA ARG A 106 -1.94 -2.84 23.60
C ARG A 106 -3.18 -2.42 22.82
N PRO A 107 -3.13 -1.29 22.09
CA PRO A 107 -4.24 -0.88 21.24
C PRO A 107 -4.47 -1.89 20.11
N GLY A 108 -5.69 -1.91 19.61
CA GLY A 108 -6.04 -2.65 18.40
C GLY A 108 -5.28 -2.11 17.20
N ARG A 109 -5.13 -2.94 16.17
CA ARG A 109 -4.34 -2.61 14.98
C ARG A 109 -4.96 -3.16 13.72
N ILE A 110 -5.07 -2.31 12.70
CA ILE A 110 -5.39 -2.73 11.33
C ILE A 110 -4.07 -2.83 10.56
N GLU A 111 -3.87 -3.95 9.88
CA GLU A 111 -2.69 -4.15 9.03
C GLU A 111 -3.06 -4.49 7.60
N LEU A 112 -2.34 -3.90 6.64
CA LEU A 112 -2.39 -4.33 5.24
C LEU A 112 -1.07 -4.95 4.78
N SER A 113 -1.14 -5.85 3.82
CA SER A 113 0.04 -6.35 3.13
C SER A 113 0.64 -5.28 2.22
N LYS A 114 1.95 -5.03 2.35
CA LYS A 114 2.69 -4.20 1.37
C LYS A 114 2.57 -4.76 -0.04
N HIS A 115 2.56 -6.09 -0.19
CA HIS A 115 2.49 -6.71 -1.50
C HIS A 115 1.15 -6.47 -2.18
N TYR A 116 0.07 -6.48 -1.39
CA TYR A 116 -1.29 -6.17 -1.82
C TYR A 116 -1.39 -4.70 -2.27
N VAL A 117 -1.02 -3.75 -1.39
CA VAL A 117 -1.13 -2.31 -1.66
C VAL A 117 -0.34 -1.90 -2.92
N LEU A 118 0.82 -2.52 -3.17
CA LEU A 118 1.64 -2.20 -4.33
C LEU A 118 1.12 -2.77 -5.66
N ARG A 119 0.08 -3.61 -5.65
CA ARG A 119 -0.45 -4.32 -6.85
C ARG A 119 -1.90 -4.02 -7.15
N ASN A 120 -2.59 -3.33 -6.26
CA ASN A 120 -4.03 -3.13 -6.36
C ASN A 120 -4.33 -1.63 -6.39
N PRO A 121 -5.39 -1.20 -7.09
CA PRO A 121 -5.79 0.20 -7.13
C PRO A 121 -6.22 0.69 -5.74
N GLU A 122 -6.21 2.01 -5.54
CA GLU A 122 -6.58 2.63 -4.26
C GLU A 122 -8.00 2.28 -3.82
N SER A 123 -8.94 2.05 -4.75
CA SER A 123 -10.31 1.61 -4.44
C SER A 123 -10.34 0.27 -3.71
N GLU A 124 -9.56 -0.71 -4.17
CA GLU A 124 -9.43 -2.02 -3.52
C GLU A 124 -8.77 -1.90 -2.14
N VAL A 125 -7.73 -1.06 -2.05
CA VAL A 125 -7.06 -0.76 -0.77
C VAL A 125 -8.05 -0.13 0.22
N ARG A 126 -8.87 0.82 -0.24
CA ARG A 126 -9.91 1.47 0.58
C ARG A 126 -10.94 0.45 1.07
N ASP A 127 -11.46 -0.40 0.18
CA ASP A 127 -12.44 -1.42 0.55
C ASP A 127 -11.86 -2.40 1.58
N THR A 128 -10.60 -2.82 1.43
CA THR A 128 -9.94 -3.68 2.43
C THR A 128 -9.77 -2.96 3.77
N ILE A 129 -9.45 -1.66 3.79
CA ILE A 129 -9.40 -0.91 5.05
C ILE A 129 -10.77 -0.93 5.72
N LEU A 130 -11.83 -0.63 4.97
CA LEU A 130 -13.21 -0.62 5.48
C LEU A 130 -13.66 -2.01 5.96
N HIS A 131 -13.23 -3.09 5.28
CA HIS A 131 -13.44 -4.47 5.71
C HIS A 131 -12.84 -4.73 7.09
N GLU A 132 -11.59 -4.34 7.32
CA GLU A 132 -10.92 -4.52 8.61
C GLU A 132 -11.47 -3.58 9.70
N ILE A 133 -11.93 -2.39 9.33
CA ILE A 133 -12.66 -1.48 10.23
C ILE A 133 -13.98 -2.10 10.66
N ALA A 134 -14.72 -2.72 9.74
CA ALA A 134 -15.96 -3.41 10.09
C ALA A 134 -15.71 -4.50 11.15
N HIS A 135 -14.65 -5.31 11.01
CA HIS A 135 -14.21 -6.26 12.05
C HIS A 135 -13.90 -5.57 13.38
N ALA A 136 -13.12 -4.48 13.34
CA ALA A 136 -12.77 -3.72 14.54
C ALA A 136 -14.01 -3.20 15.31
N LEU A 137 -15.05 -2.80 14.57
CA LEU A 137 -16.29 -2.24 15.13
C LEU A 137 -17.25 -3.31 15.66
N VAL A 138 -17.37 -4.47 15.01
CA VAL A 138 -18.27 -5.55 15.50
C VAL A 138 -17.62 -6.39 16.60
N GLY A 139 -16.29 -6.44 16.64
CA GLY A 139 -15.56 -7.19 17.67
C GLY A 139 -15.34 -8.66 17.33
N HIS A 140 -14.45 -9.31 18.10
CA HIS A 140 -13.91 -10.64 17.81
C HIS A 140 -14.94 -11.79 17.86
N GLY A 141 -16.12 -11.56 18.42
CA GLY A 141 -17.21 -12.53 18.47
C GLY A 141 -17.87 -12.74 17.11
N HIS A 142 -17.72 -11.77 16.21
CA HIS A 142 -18.30 -11.80 14.88
C HIS A 142 -17.22 -12.13 13.85
N GLY A 143 -17.44 -13.22 13.13
CA GLY A 143 -16.66 -13.56 11.95
C GLY A 143 -17.16 -12.78 10.75
N HIS A 144 -17.30 -13.46 9.62
CA HIS A 144 -18.01 -12.91 8.45
C HIS A 144 -19.51 -13.29 8.51
N ASP A 145 -20.18 -12.99 9.62
CA ASP A 145 -21.61 -13.28 9.83
C ASP A 145 -22.52 -12.14 9.34
N GLU A 146 -23.81 -12.18 9.66
CA GLU A 146 -24.77 -11.15 9.24
C GLU A 146 -24.52 -9.79 9.91
N VAL A 147 -24.07 -9.78 11.17
CA VAL A 147 -23.73 -8.56 11.90
C VAL A 147 -22.55 -7.87 11.24
N TRP A 148 -21.52 -8.64 10.89
CA TRP A 148 -20.37 -8.13 10.15
C TRP A 148 -20.75 -7.63 8.75
N ARG A 149 -21.60 -8.37 8.01
CA ARG A 149 -22.07 -7.94 6.68
C ARG A 149 -22.85 -6.62 6.75
N ALA A 150 -23.75 -6.49 7.72
CA ALA A 150 -24.48 -5.25 7.94
C ALA A 150 -23.52 -4.10 8.24
N LYS A 151 -22.51 -4.33 9.08
CA LYS A 151 -21.48 -3.32 9.36
C LYS A 151 -20.67 -2.95 8.13
N CYS A 152 -20.32 -3.91 7.27
CA CYS A 152 -19.64 -3.63 6.00
C CYS A 152 -20.44 -2.65 5.15
N VAL A 153 -21.73 -2.90 4.94
CA VAL A 153 -22.60 -2.01 4.16
C VAL A 153 -22.65 -0.62 4.80
N GLU A 154 -22.80 -0.55 6.13
CA GLU A 154 -22.86 0.71 6.88
C GLU A 154 -21.57 1.55 6.71
N VAL A 155 -20.39 0.92 6.77
CA VAL A 155 -19.11 1.64 6.60
C VAL A 155 -18.74 1.85 5.12
N GLY A 156 -19.52 1.32 4.18
CA GLY A 156 -19.27 1.42 2.75
C GLY A 156 -18.25 0.41 2.20
N ALA A 157 -18.02 -0.69 2.90
CA ALA A 157 -17.29 -1.85 2.38
C ALA A 157 -18.22 -2.81 1.63
N ARG A 158 -17.67 -3.61 0.72
CA ARG A 158 -18.38 -4.77 0.17
C ARG A 158 -18.56 -5.84 1.26
N PRO A 159 -19.78 -6.38 1.46
CA PRO A 159 -20.07 -7.40 2.48
C PRO A 159 -19.60 -8.81 2.06
N GLU A 160 -18.41 -8.89 1.47
CA GLU A 160 -17.82 -10.11 0.93
C GLU A 160 -16.61 -10.55 1.75
N ARG A 161 -16.57 -11.84 2.09
CA ARG A 161 -15.47 -12.42 2.86
C ARG A 161 -14.16 -12.47 2.07
N CYS A 162 -14.26 -12.78 0.79
CA CYS A 162 -13.13 -12.94 -0.12
C CYS A 162 -13.20 -11.80 -1.12
N TYR A 163 -12.05 -11.17 -1.37
CA TYR A 163 -11.89 -10.33 -2.54
C TYR A 163 -12.07 -11.15 -3.82
N GLY A 164 -12.60 -10.51 -4.87
CA GLY A 164 -12.83 -11.11 -6.18
C GLY A 164 -11.53 -11.51 -6.90
N GLU A 165 -11.66 -12.15 -8.07
CA GLU A 165 -10.51 -12.61 -8.87
C GLU A 165 -9.61 -11.47 -9.36
N GLU A 166 -10.12 -10.24 -9.33
CA GLU A 166 -9.44 -9.00 -9.73
C GLU A 166 -8.36 -8.57 -8.73
N VAL A 167 -8.39 -9.07 -7.49
CA VAL A 167 -7.37 -8.74 -6.48
C VAL A 167 -6.08 -9.50 -6.73
N GLU A 168 -5.00 -8.76 -6.97
CA GLU A 168 -3.70 -9.32 -7.25
C GLU A 168 -2.88 -9.51 -5.96
N MET A 169 -2.54 -10.77 -5.68
CA MET A 169 -1.56 -11.15 -4.65
C MET A 169 -0.37 -11.86 -5.31
N PRO A 170 0.85 -11.75 -4.75
CA PRO A 170 2.00 -12.47 -5.27
C PRO A 170 1.71 -13.97 -5.33
N LYS A 171 2.02 -14.61 -6.46
CA LYS A 171 1.93 -16.06 -6.57
C LYS A 171 3.09 -16.73 -5.84
N GLY A 172 2.85 -17.91 -5.29
CA GLY A 172 3.86 -18.78 -4.72
C GLY A 172 4.86 -19.30 -5.73
N ARG A 173 6.12 -19.44 -5.30
CA ARG A 173 7.20 -20.06 -6.07
C ARG A 173 6.92 -21.52 -6.40
N TRP A 174 6.17 -22.23 -5.57
CA TRP A 174 5.83 -23.63 -5.81
C TRP A 174 4.44 -23.68 -6.39
N ARG A 175 4.29 -24.18 -7.61
CA ARG A 175 3.00 -24.31 -8.28
C ARG A 175 2.66 -25.76 -8.55
N ALA A 176 1.38 -26.07 -8.56
CA ALA A 176 0.82 -27.35 -8.93
C ALA A 176 -0.52 -27.14 -9.63
N THR A 177 -0.82 -27.96 -10.62
CA THR A 177 -2.12 -27.98 -11.28
C THR A 177 -2.84 -29.26 -10.90
N CYS A 178 -4.10 -29.15 -10.52
CA CYS A 178 -4.92 -30.32 -10.19
C CYS A 178 -5.21 -31.14 -11.45
N GLY A 179 -4.83 -32.43 -11.45
CA GLY A 179 -5.12 -33.32 -12.59
C GLY A 179 -6.61 -33.51 -12.87
N GLY A 180 -7.47 -33.41 -11.85
CA GLY A 180 -8.91 -33.68 -11.99
C GLY A 180 -9.76 -32.48 -12.40
N CYS A 181 -9.34 -31.25 -12.11
CA CYS A 181 -10.14 -30.05 -12.43
C CYS A 181 -9.36 -28.91 -13.07
N GLY A 182 -8.06 -29.09 -13.33
CA GLY A 182 -7.20 -28.07 -13.94
C GLY A 182 -6.91 -26.85 -13.06
N ARG A 183 -7.46 -26.78 -11.83
CA ARG A 183 -7.24 -25.64 -10.93
C ARG A 183 -5.75 -25.51 -10.57
N GLU A 184 -5.24 -24.30 -10.68
CA GLU A 184 -3.90 -23.95 -10.21
C GLU A 184 -3.86 -23.78 -8.69
N HIS A 185 -2.76 -24.24 -8.10
CA HIS A 185 -2.45 -24.11 -6.69
C HIS A 185 -1.03 -23.60 -6.54
N ASP A 186 -0.80 -22.72 -5.56
CA ASP A 186 0.52 -22.17 -5.30
C ASP A 186 0.90 -22.17 -3.81
N ARG A 187 2.21 -22.18 -3.55
CA ARG A 187 2.82 -22.06 -2.22
C ARG A 187 4.10 -21.24 -2.29
N HIS A 188 4.26 -20.30 -1.36
CA HIS A 188 5.50 -19.53 -1.29
C HIS A 188 6.70 -20.33 -0.77
N ARG A 189 6.45 -21.34 0.07
CA ARG A 189 7.48 -22.22 0.64
C ARG A 189 7.38 -23.61 0.03
N ARG A 190 8.54 -24.28 -0.09
CA ARG A 190 8.61 -25.67 -0.54
C ARG A 190 7.64 -26.53 0.27
N PRO A 191 6.79 -27.34 -0.38
CA PRO A 191 5.98 -28.33 0.31
C PRO A 191 6.87 -29.24 1.18
N LYS A 192 6.43 -29.56 2.40
CA LYS A 192 7.17 -30.48 3.29
C LYS A 192 7.39 -31.85 2.64
N ARG A 193 6.44 -32.28 1.81
CA ARG A 193 6.50 -33.48 0.97
C ARG A 193 6.07 -33.08 -0.44
N MET A 194 6.75 -33.59 -1.46
CA MET A 194 6.48 -33.25 -2.86
C MET A 194 5.24 -33.94 -3.42
N THR A 195 4.77 -35.01 -2.77
CA THR A 195 3.62 -35.83 -3.17
C THR A 195 2.60 -35.93 -2.03
N GLY A 196 1.42 -36.50 -2.31
CA GLY A 196 0.35 -36.72 -1.32
C GLY A 196 -0.57 -35.52 -1.07
N TRP A 197 -0.26 -34.36 -1.65
CA TRP A 197 -1.17 -33.21 -1.69
C TRP A 197 -2.26 -33.45 -2.73
N HIS A 198 -3.47 -32.99 -2.43
CA HIS A 198 -4.59 -33.10 -3.36
C HIS A 198 -5.51 -31.89 -3.30
N CYS A 199 -6.18 -31.61 -4.41
CA CYS A 199 -7.25 -30.64 -4.47
C CYS A 199 -8.44 -31.13 -3.65
N ARG A 200 -8.89 -30.30 -2.69
CA ARG A 200 -9.99 -30.65 -1.79
C ARG A 200 -11.30 -30.96 -2.55
N LYS A 201 -11.55 -30.30 -3.68
CA LYS A 201 -12.74 -30.53 -4.51
C LYS A 201 -12.70 -31.88 -5.24
N CYS A 202 -11.52 -32.34 -5.65
CA CYS A 202 -11.35 -33.54 -6.46
C CYS A 202 -10.99 -34.81 -5.66
N GLY A 203 -10.67 -34.66 -4.37
CA GLY A 203 -10.23 -35.76 -3.52
C GLY A 203 -8.84 -36.28 -3.88
N LYS A 204 -8.39 -37.32 -3.16
CA LYS A 204 -7.03 -37.87 -3.30
C LYS A 204 -6.78 -38.56 -4.64
N GLU A 205 -7.79 -39.24 -5.17
CA GLU A 205 -7.66 -40.11 -6.35
C GLU A 205 -7.49 -39.31 -7.65
N ARG A 206 -8.36 -38.33 -7.89
CA ARG A 206 -8.34 -37.51 -9.11
C ARG A 206 -7.62 -36.18 -8.92
N GLY A 207 -7.43 -35.75 -7.68
CA GLY A 207 -6.98 -34.41 -7.34
C GLY A 207 -5.49 -34.25 -7.05
N ALA A 208 -4.64 -35.22 -7.41
CA ALA A 208 -3.22 -35.19 -7.06
C ALA A 208 -2.54 -33.87 -7.49
N LEU A 209 -1.76 -33.27 -6.58
CA LEU A 209 -1.01 -32.04 -6.80
C LEU A 209 0.49 -32.34 -6.84
N LEU A 210 1.07 -32.23 -8.04
CA LEU A 210 2.51 -32.36 -8.27
C LEU A 210 3.15 -30.99 -8.27
N TRP A 211 3.90 -30.69 -7.22
CA TRP A 211 4.52 -29.38 -7.03
C TRP A 211 5.81 -29.24 -7.83
N LYS A 212 5.95 -28.11 -8.51
CA LYS A 212 7.17 -27.69 -9.21
C LYS A 212 7.58 -26.31 -8.73
N ALA A 213 8.88 -26.06 -8.64
CA ALA A 213 9.39 -24.71 -8.40
C ALA A 213 9.32 -23.92 -9.72
N THR A 214 8.70 -22.76 -9.69
CA THR A 214 8.84 -21.72 -10.70
C THR A 214 10.05 -20.86 -10.33
N GLY A 215 10.85 -20.48 -11.33
CA GLY A 215 12.05 -19.64 -11.19
C GLY A 215 11.79 -18.40 -10.36
#